data_AF-A0AAE1R6L1-F1
#
_entry.id   AF-A0AAE1R6L1-F1
#
_cell.length_a   1.000
_cell.length_b   1.000
_cell.length_c   1.000
_cell.angle_alpha   90.00
_cell.angle_beta   90.00
_cell.angle_gamma   90.00
#
_symmetry.space_group_name_H-M   'P 1'
#
loop_
_entity.id
_entity.type
_entity.pdbx_description
1 polymer ?
#
loop_
_entity_poly.entity_id
_entity_poly.type
_entity_poly.pdbx_seq_one_letter_code
_entity_poly.pdbx_strand_id
1 'polypeptide(L)' 'MTSSSDDNGDRKRTICTELDELRRNLREVDKQMRDVIKRVNARELLPLFIRRRAAYLKRETELQNELENKYNLFYHRYL' A
#
# COMPACT_ATOMS: atom_id res chain seq x y z
N MET A 1 -11.24 -31.75 13.98
CA MET A 1 -10.28 -30.63 14.12
C MET A 1 -9.72 -30.33 12.74
N THR A 2 -10.33 -29.41 12.01
CA THR A 2 -9.95 -29.03 10.64
C THR A 2 -10.10 -27.51 10.56
N SER A 3 -9.06 -26.76 10.95
CA SER A 3 -9.18 -25.29 11.04
C SER A 3 -7.86 -24.56 10.80
N SER A 4 -7.01 -25.08 9.92
CA SER A 4 -5.73 -24.43 9.55
C SER A 4 -5.71 -23.96 8.09
N SER A 5 -6.64 -24.46 7.27
CA SER A 5 -6.69 -24.15 5.83
C SER A 5 -7.56 -22.94 5.48
N ASP A 6 -8.63 -22.68 6.25
CA ASP A 6 -9.52 -21.52 6.02
C ASP A 6 -8.87 -20.19 6.45
N ASP A 7 -8.15 -20.18 7.58
CA ASP A 7 -7.51 -18.98 8.15
C ASP A 7 -6.45 -18.37 7.21
N ASN A 8 -5.72 -19.23 6.49
CA ASN A 8 -4.72 -18.81 5.51
C ASN A 8 -5.34 -18.21 4.24
N GLY A 9 -6.51 -18.70 3.81
CA GLY A 9 -7.24 -18.14 2.67
C GLY A 9 -7.80 -16.75 2.98
N ASP A 10 -8.29 -16.55 4.19
CA ASP A 10 -8.86 -15.27 4.65
C ASP A 10 -7.79 -14.21 4.87
N ARG A 11 -6.63 -14.57 5.46
CA ARG A 11 -5.51 -13.63 5.58
C ARG A 11 -4.97 -13.22 4.21
N LYS A 12 -4.82 -14.15 3.27
CA LYS A 12 -4.40 -13.84 1.89
C LYS A 12 -5.36 -12.84 1.22
N ARG A 13 -6.68 -13.06 1.30
CA ARG A 13 -7.69 -12.13 0.76
C ARG A 13 -7.62 -10.76 1.42
N THR A 14 -7.41 -10.73 2.73
CA THR A 14 -7.25 -9.49 3.50
C THR A 14 -6.03 -8.71 3.03
N ILE A 15 -4.87 -9.37 2.86
CA ILE A 15 -3.64 -8.73 2.38
C ILE A 15 -3.83 -8.15 0.97
N CYS A 16 -4.46 -8.89 0.05
CA CYS A 16 -4.75 -8.38 -1.29
C CYS A 16 -5.64 -7.12 -1.24
N THR A 17 -6.65 -7.10 -0.36
CA THR A 17 -7.54 -5.95 -0.16
C THR A 17 -6.79 -4.76 0.45
N GLU A 18 -5.95 -4.99 1.46
CA GLU A 18 -5.08 -3.96 2.06
C GLU A 18 -4.13 -3.36 1.01
N LEU A 19 -3.54 -4.20 0.13
CA LEU A 19 -2.67 -3.75 -0.96
C LEU A 19 -3.41 -2.88 -1.98
N ASP A 20 -4.65 -3.25 -2.31
CA ASP A 20 -5.48 -2.45 -3.22
C ASP A 20 -5.80 -1.07 -2.65
N GLU A 21 -6.13 -1.03 -1.36
CA GLU A 21 -6.41 0.22 -0.65
C GLU A 21 -5.15 1.09 -0.54
N LEU A 22 -3.99 0.50 -0.21
CA LEU A 22 -2.71 1.20 -0.15
C LEU A 22 -2.34 1.81 -1.50
N ARG A 23 -2.51 1.07 -2.60
CA ARG A 23 -2.24 1.59 -3.95
C ARG A 23 -3.18 2.73 -4.33
N ARG A 24 -4.46 2.68 -3.93
CA ARG A 24 -5.39 3.81 -4.09
C ARG A 24 -4.95 5.02 -3.29
N ASN A 25 -4.56 4.82 -2.03
CA ASN A 25 -4.07 5.88 -1.16
C ASN A 25 -2.76 6.50 -1.69
N LEU A 26 -1.85 5.70 -2.23
CA LEU A 26 -0.63 6.18 -2.89
C LEU A 26 -0.94 7.04 -4.11
N ARG A 27 -1.86 6.60 -4.99
CA ARG A 27 -2.29 7.39 -6.16
C ARG A 27 -2.91 8.73 -5.74
N GLU A 28 -3.69 8.75 -4.67
CA GLU A 28 -4.29 9.98 -4.14
C GLU A 28 -3.23 10.90 -3.53
N VAL A 29 -2.28 10.38 -2.75
CA VAL A 29 -1.16 11.17 -2.23
C VAL A 29 -0.31 11.73 -3.37
N ASP A 30 0.00 10.94 -4.40
CA ASP A 30 0.75 11.40 -5.56
C ASP A 30 0.01 12.52 -6.32
N LYS A 31 -1.32 12.45 -6.39
CA LYS A 31 -2.15 13.53 -6.95
C LYS A 31 -2.06 14.79 -6.09
N GLN A 32 -2.23 14.66 -4.77
CA GLN A 32 -2.13 15.78 -3.83
C GLN A 32 -0.74 16.42 -3.85
N MET A 33 0.33 15.62 -3.98
CA MET A 33 1.70 16.10 -4.16
C MET A 33 1.84 16.95 -5.41
N ARG A 34 1.33 16.48 -6.56
CA ARG A 34 1.36 17.25 -7.82
C ARG A 34 0.61 18.58 -7.68
N ASP A 35 -0.52 18.59 -6.98
CA ASP A 35 -1.30 19.81 -6.75
C ASP A 35 -0.58 20.78 -5.82
N VAL A 36 0.13 20.28 -4.80
CA VAL A 36 0.90 21.07 -3.85
C VAL A 36 2.15 21.67 -4.49
N ILE A 37 2.84 20.93 -5.37
CA ILE A 37 3.99 21.43 -6.13
C ILE A 37 3.61 22.65 -6.97
N LYS A 38 2.37 22.72 -7.46
CA LYS A 38 1.85 23.86 -8.23
C LYS A 38 1.47 25.08 -7.36
N ARG A 39 1.48 24.97 -6.03
CA ARG A 39 1.10 26.03 -5.09
C ARG A 39 2.33 26.66 -4.44
N VAL A 40 2.20 27.92 -4.01
CA VAL A 40 3.28 28.70 -3.37
C VAL A 40 3.78 28.06 -2.07
N ASN A 41 2.92 27.29 -1.39
CA ASN A 41 3.24 26.64 -0.10
C ASN A 41 3.88 25.25 -0.25
N ALA A 42 4.41 24.92 -1.43
CA ALA A 42 5.04 23.62 -1.69
C ALA A 42 6.13 23.27 -0.67
N ARG A 43 6.95 24.25 -0.25
CA ARG A 43 8.08 24.02 0.65
C ARG A 43 7.67 23.48 2.03
N GLU A 44 6.52 23.90 2.54
CA GLU A 44 6.02 23.49 3.86
C GLU A 44 5.18 22.22 3.80
N LEU A 45 4.38 22.08 2.75
CA LEU A 45 3.42 20.98 2.63
C LEU A 45 4.03 19.72 2.01
N LEU A 46 4.98 19.86 1.07
CA LEU A 46 5.56 18.72 0.36
C LEU A 46 6.24 17.69 1.30
N PRO A 47 6.99 18.08 2.36
CA PRO A 47 7.55 17.13 3.32
C PRO A 47 6.48 16.27 4.02
N LEU A 48 5.29 16.82 4.30
CA LEU A 48 4.19 16.07 4.92
C LEU A 48 3.69 14.97 3.98
N PHE A 49 3.49 15.28 2.70
CA PHE A 49 3.07 14.30 1.71
C PHE A 49 4.15 13.25 1.43
N ILE A 50 5.43 13.64 1.39
CA ILE A 50 6.54 12.68 1.23
C ILE A 50 6.56 11.68 2.38
N ARG A 51 6.41 12.15 3.64
CA ARG A 51 6.34 11.25 4.81
C ARG A 51 5.16 10.30 4.74
N ARG A 52 3.98 10.81 4.36
CA ARG A 52 2.78 9.99 4.19
C ARG A 52 2.94 8.95 3.09
N ARG A 53 3.51 9.33 1.95
CA ARG A 53 3.83 8.42 0.84
C ARG A 53 4.81 7.33 1.26
N ALA A 54 5.87 7.70 1.99
CA ALA A 54 6.85 6.75 2.49
C ALA A 54 6.24 5.71 3.45
N ALA A 55 5.30 6.12 4.31
CA ALA A 55 4.59 5.20 5.19
C ALA A 55 3.74 4.19 4.41
N TYR A 56 3.02 4.63 3.37
CA TYR A 56 2.24 3.73 2.52
C TYR A 56 3.12 2.77 1.71
N LEU A 57 4.25 3.23 1.17
CA LEU A 57 5.20 2.36 0.47
C LEU A 57 5.81 1.31 1.40
N LYS A 58 6.19 1.70 2.62
CA LYS A 58 6.72 0.77 3.62
C LYS A 58 5.70 -0.34 3.90
N ARG A 59 4.44 0.05 4.12
CA ARG A 59 3.36 -0.93 4.37
C ARG A 59 3.08 -1.81 3.16
N GLU A 60 3.14 -1.26 1.94
CA GLU A 60 3.00 -2.05 0.71
C GLU A 60 4.09 -3.12 0.62
N THR A 61 5.36 -2.76 0.89
CA THR A 61 6.48 -3.71 0.91
C THR A 61 6.31 -4.79 1.98
N GLU A 62 5.88 -4.42 3.20
CA GLU A 62 5.61 -5.38 4.28
C GLU A 62 4.57 -6.44 3.87
N LEU A 63 3.48 -6.00 3.24
CA LEU A 63 2.41 -6.88 2.78
C LEU A 63 2.80 -7.73 1.57
N GLN A 64 3.59 -7.18 0.64
CA GLN A 64 4.17 -7.96 -0.46
C GLN A 64 5.13 -9.04 0.05
N ASN A 65 6.00 -8.70 1.01
CA ASN A 65 6.87 -9.67 1.66
C ASN A 65 6.07 -10.74 2.42
N GLU A 66 4.95 -10.39 3.04
CA GLU A 66 4.08 -11.38 3.68
C GLU A 66 3.47 -12.34 2.64
N LEU A 67 3.02 -11.82 1.49
CA LEU A 67 2.50 -12.63 0.39
C LEU A 67 3.54 -13.57 -0.23
N GLU A 68 4.74 -13.05 -0.45
CA GLU A 68 5.84 -13.82 -1.00
C GLU A 68 6.28 -14.92 -0.03
N ASN A 69 6.59 -14.56 1.23
CA ASN A 69 7.15 -15.51 2.19
C ASN A 69 6.15 -16.58 2.66
N LYS A 70 4.87 -16.23 2.84
CA LYS A 70 3.87 -17.17 3.37
C LYS A 70 3.09 -17.90 2.29
N TYR A 71 2.91 -17.29 1.13
CA TYR A 71 2.02 -17.82 0.09
C TYR A 71 2.72 -18.03 -1.26
N ASN A 72 4.00 -17.65 -1.40
CA ASN A 72 4.77 -17.69 -2.65
C ASN A 72 4.05 -16.96 -3.80
N LEU A 73 3.47 -15.78 -3.49
CA LEU A 73 2.67 -15.00 -4.43
C LEU A 73 3.18 -13.58 -4.57
N PHE A 74 3.32 -13.16 -5.83
CA PHE A 74 3.56 -11.77 -6.19
C PHE A 74 2.23 -11.12 -6.60
N TYR A 75 1.75 -10.16 -5.81
CA TYR A 75 0.49 -9.48 -6.08
C TYR A 75 0.67 -8.36 -7.11
N HIS A 76 0.53 -8.73 -8.38
CA HIS A 76 0.42 -7.80 -9.50
C HIS A 76 -1.05 -7.67 -9.91
N ARG A 77 -1.85 -6.91 -9.15
CA ARG A 77 -3.10 -6.40 -9.72
C ARG A 77 -2.73 -5.44 -10.83
N TYR A 78 -3.02 -5.85 -12.08
CA TYR A 78 -2.75 -5.16 -13.34
C TYR A 78 -2.62 -3.65 -13.18
N LEU A 79 -1.44 -3.14 -13.55
CA LEU A 79 -1.12 -1.72 -13.68
C LEU A 79 -2.08 -1.03 -14.64
#